data_AF-A0A9E5YBJ6-F1
#
_entry.id   AF-A0A9E5YBJ6-F1
#
_cell.length_a   1.000
_cell.length_b   1.000
_cell.length_c   1.000
_cell.angle_alpha   90.00
_cell.angle_beta   90.00
_cell.angle_gamma   90.00
#
_symmetry.space_group_name_H-M   'P 1'
#
loop_
_entity.id
_entity.type
_entity.pdbx_description
1 polymer ?
#
loop_
_entity_poly.entity_id
_entity_poly.type
_entity_poly.pdbx_seq_one_letter_code
_entity_poly.pdbx_strand_id
1 'polypeptide(L)'
;MQITGPTNLKVKELRCTLFKTRIRHPGEKLYLSIKERGIKEPLLVTPIDDKVPHPKVNYEIVDGFRRFSVAKDLNLKEVPTLIIEDVTEKELQEIVLLRNTLQSSLSPIEKALYIKKLKSTYNYRNVELTSLLGVQKSYITELLLIFNLGEWPIKKLKQRQGFTVAHARILSRCVELLQDQKKLKKIIQRIIDEKWSIQHLRYELRKLRYLGDGNLYINVDGLFNSMNSTLNQKPGRFTRILEVHFDNLWDLRQKLMNASK
;
A
#
# COMPACT_ATOMS: atom_id res chain seq x y z
N MET A 1 -9.52 24.86 7.09
CA MET A 1 -8.18 24.70 6.50
C MET A 1 -7.88 25.80 5.50
N GLN A 2 -7.05 26.75 5.90
CA GLN A 2 -6.46 27.77 5.01
C GLN A 2 -4.94 27.57 4.96
N ILE A 3 -4.33 27.76 3.78
CA ILE A 3 -2.88 27.68 3.62
C ILE A 3 -2.35 29.06 3.25
N THR A 4 -1.46 29.60 4.07
CA THR A 4 -0.85 30.93 3.89
C THR A 4 0.67 30.83 3.71
N GLY A 5 1.25 31.82 3.03
CA GLY A 5 2.69 31.90 2.74
C GLY A 5 3.04 31.85 1.24
N PRO A 6 4.32 31.65 0.87
CA PRO A 6 5.43 31.26 1.76
C PRO A 6 5.90 32.39 2.68
N THR A 7 6.14 32.08 3.95
CA THR A 7 6.67 32.99 4.99
C THR A 7 7.92 32.38 5.62
N ASN A 8 8.94 33.19 5.89
CA ASN A 8 10.14 32.73 6.57
C ASN A 8 9.91 32.69 8.09
N LEU A 9 10.07 31.52 8.69
CA LEU A 9 9.99 31.32 10.15
C LEU A 9 11.34 30.95 10.72
N LYS A 10 11.61 31.34 11.97
CA LYS A 10 12.87 31.02 12.62
C LYS A 10 12.92 29.53 12.93
N VAL A 11 14.07 28.90 12.69
CA VAL A 11 14.26 27.46 12.98
C VAL A 11 14.01 27.12 14.45
N LYS A 12 14.24 28.08 15.36
CA LYS A 12 13.97 27.94 16.80
C LYS A 12 12.48 27.89 17.15
N GLU A 13 11.62 28.46 16.30
CA GLU A 13 10.16 28.52 16.46
C GLU A 13 9.45 27.24 16.01
N LEU A 14 10.18 26.32 15.37
CA LEU A 14 9.65 25.10 14.79
C LEU A 14 9.98 23.87 15.65
N ARG A 15 8.98 23.01 15.88
CA ARG A 15 9.19 21.63 16.38
C ARG A 15 8.63 20.60 15.40
N CYS A 16 9.19 19.39 15.43
CA CYS A 16 8.57 18.27 14.72
C CYS A 16 7.29 17.85 15.44
N THR A 17 6.23 17.57 14.69
CA THR A 17 5.02 16.97 15.26
C THR A 17 5.30 15.59 15.89
N LEU A 18 4.47 15.19 16.85
CA LEU A 18 4.55 13.87 17.53
C LEU A 18 4.25 12.71 16.57
N PHE A 19 3.47 12.97 15.51
CA PHE A 19 3.12 12.01 14.47
C PHE A 19 4.23 11.78 13.43
N LYS A 20 5.47 12.22 13.70
CA LYS A 20 6.61 12.01 12.80
C LYS A 20 6.78 10.52 12.50
N THR A 21 6.81 10.19 11.22
CA THR A 21 7.14 8.83 10.74
C THR A 21 8.65 8.67 10.62
N ARG A 22 9.10 7.50 10.15
CA ARG A 22 10.51 7.12 10.02
C ARG A 22 11.29 8.20 9.24
N ILE A 23 11.95 9.11 9.96
CA ILE A 23 12.82 10.12 9.38
C ILE A 23 14.07 9.39 8.89
N ARG A 24 14.11 9.08 7.59
CA ARG A 24 15.38 8.65 6.97
C ARG A 24 16.35 9.82 7.06
N HIS A 25 17.60 9.50 7.35
CA HIS A 25 18.68 10.47 7.35
C HIS A 25 18.64 11.29 6.04
N PRO A 26 18.78 12.63 6.10
CA PRO A 26 18.92 13.42 4.90
C PRO A 26 20.09 12.88 4.07
N GLY A 27 19.89 12.75 2.76
CA GLY A 27 20.95 12.26 1.88
C GLY A 27 21.93 13.39 1.59
N GLU A 28 23.19 13.06 1.30
CA GLU A 28 24.25 14.05 1.00
C GLU A 28 23.83 15.05 -0.08
N LYS A 29 23.15 14.60 -1.14
CA LYS A 29 22.63 15.47 -2.20
C LYS A 29 21.67 16.55 -1.67
N LEU A 30 20.79 16.20 -0.71
CA LEU A 30 19.87 17.15 -0.11
C LEU A 30 20.63 18.15 0.78
N TYR A 31 21.61 17.66 1.53
CA TYR A 31 22.47 18.49 2.37
C TYR A 31 23.22 19.52 1.54
N LEU A 32 23.94 19.08 0.49
CA LEU A 32 24.67 19.97 -0.41
C LEU A 32 23.74 20.95 -1.13
N SER A 33 22.59 20.49 -1.62
CA SER A 33 21.63 21.38 -2.29
C SER A 33 21.10 22.47 -1.37
N ILE A 34 20.80 22.16 -0.10
CA ILE A 34 20.32 23.17 0.86
C ILE A 34 21.46 24.10 1.28
N LYS A 35 22.69 23.57 1.41
CA LYS A 35 23.87 24.38 1.70
C LYS A 35 24.16 25.39 0.59
N GLU A 36 24.04 25.01 -0.67
CA GLU A 36 24.34 25.86 -1.82
C GLU A 36 23.20 26.80 -2.22
N ARG A 37 21.95 26.32 -2.17
CA ARG A 37 20.79 26.99 -2.79
C ARG A 37 19.65 27.29 -1.82
N GLY A 38 19.83 26.95 -0.54
CA GLY A 38 18.77 27.04 0.46
C GLY A 38 17.64 26.03 0.23
N ILE A 39 16.57 26.19 1.01
CA ILE A 39 15.37 25.36 0.90
C ILE A 39 14.46 25.97 -0.18
N LYS A 40 14.29 25.30 -1.32
CA LYS A 40 13.39 25.76 -2.40
C LYS A 40 11.92 25.44 -2.15
N GLU A 41 11.64 24.23 -1.67
CA GLU A 41 10.29 23.81 -1.30
C GLU A 41 10.04 24.18 0.16
N PRO A 42 9.05 25.04 0.48
CA PRO A 42 8.74 25.41 1.84
C PRO A 42 8.36 24.22 2.72
N LEU A 43 8.68 24.30 4.02
CA LEU A 43 8.19 23.35 5.02
C LEU A 43 6.69 23.59 5.24
N LEU A 44 5.90 22.54 5.44
CA LEU A 44 4.50 22.70 5.82
C LEU A 44 4.41 22.69 7.34
N VAL A 45 3.86 23.75 7.92
CA VAL A 45 3.76 23.92 9.36
C VAL A 45 2.34 24.26 9.76
N THR A 46 1.99 24.03 11.01
CA THR A 46 0.73 24.47 11.61
C THR A 46 1.01 25.17 12.94
N PRO A 47 0.26 26.22 13.32
CA PRO A 47 0.40 26.83 14.63
C PRO A 47 0.17 25.81 15.75
N ILE A 48 0.88 25.96 16.87
CA ILE A 48 0.64 25.14 18.05
C ILE A 48 -0.49 25.77 18.87
N ASP A 49 -1.46 24.96 19.27
CA ASP A 49 -2.50 25.36 20.20
C ASP A 49 -1.88 25.52 21.61
N ASP A 50 -2.13 26.64 22.29
CA ASP A 50 -1.44 27.20 23.49
C ASP A 50 -1.36 26.29 24.75
N LYS A 51 -1.76 25.02 24.66
CA LYS A 51 -1.85 24.09 25.80
C LYS A 51 -0.51 23.54 26.29
N VAL A 52 0.60 23.81 25.60
CA VAL A 52 1.95 23.46 26.06
C VAL A 52 2.85 24.70 25.98
N PRO A 53 3.10 25.39 27.10
CA PRO A 53 3.92 26.60 27.11
C PRO A 53 5.38 26.23 26.87
N HIS A 54 5.80 26.23 25.61
CA HIS A 54 7.20 26.34 25.24
C HIS A 54 7.43 27.77 24.74
N PRO A 55 8.10 28.64 25.53
CA PRO A 55 8.19 30.09 25.27
C PRO A 55 8.95 30.49 23.99
N LYS A 56 9.29 29.52 23.14
CA LYS A 56 10.06 29.73 21.90
C LYS A 56 9.55 28.90 20.72
N VAL A 57 8.53 28.05 20.86
CA VAL A 57 8.06 27.15 19.80
C VAL A 57 6.60 27.44 19.51
N ASN A 58 6.34 27.97 18.31
CA ASN A 58 5.03 28.46 17.91
C ASN A 58 4.40 27.60 16.80
N TYR A 59 5.20 26.76 16.13
CA TYR A 59 4.73 25.97 14.99
C TYR A 59 5.20 24.52 15.03
N GLU A 60 4.33 23.63 14.57
CA GLU A 60 4.58 22.22 14.35
C GLU A 60 4.78 21.91 12.87
N ILE A 61 5.84 21.17 12.57
CA ILE A 61 6.14 20.72 11.21
C ILE A 61 5.26 19.51 10.88
N VAL A 62 4.47 19.68 9.81
CA VAL A 62 3.61 18.67 9.18
C VAL A 62 4.36 17.98 8.03
N ASP A 63 5.12 18.76 7.25
CA ASP A 63 5.96 18.31 6.14
C ASP A 63 7.33 18.98 6.14
N GLY A 64 8.33 18.22 5.72
CA GLY A 64 9.65 18.71 5.41
C GLY A 64 10.68 18.27 6.44
N PHE A 65 10.40 17.23 7.23
CA PHE A 65 11.27 16.76 8.32
C PHE A 65 12.74 16.60 7.93
N ARG A 66 13.04 16.12 6.71
CA ARG A 66 14.41 15.99 6.20
C ARG A 66 15.06 17.35 5.89
N ARG A 67 14.31 18.27 5.28
CA ARG A 67 14.75 19.66 5.01
C ARG A 67 14.99 20.40 6.33
N PHE A 68 14.11 20.22 7.31
CA PHE A 68 14.27 20.78 8.64
C PHE A 68 15.47 20.20 9.40
N SER A 69 15.71 18.89 9.31
CA SER A 69 16.91 18.26 9.88
C SER A 69 18.18 18.92 9.32
N VAL A 70 18.28 19.03 7.99
CA VAL A 70 19.43 19.69 7.35
C VAL A 70 19.54 21.16 7.76
N ALA A 71 18.42 21.88 7.86
CA ALA A 71 18.41 23.27 8.31
C ALA A 71 18.98 23.43 9.72
N LYS A 72 18.66 22.49 10.62
CA LYS A 72 19.26 22.42 11.96
C LYS A 72 20.75 22.09 11.91
N ASP A 73 21.13 21.09 11.11
CA ASP A 73 22.54 20.69 10.96
C ASP A 73 23.41 21.83 10.38
N LEU A 74 22.83 22.66 9.51
CA LEU A 74 23.47 23.85 8.93
C LEU A 74 23.32 25.12 9.78
N ASN A 75 22.65 25.05 10.94
CA ASN A 75 22.34 26.21 11.80
C ASN A 75 21.69 27.39 11.06
N LEU A 76 20.79 27.10 10.11
CA LEU A 76 20.02 28.14 9.41
C LEU A 76 19.19 28.95 10.42
N LYS A 77 19.16 30.28 10.26
CA LYS A 77 18.37 31.16 11.12
C LYS A 77 16.87 31.02 10.83
N GLU A 78 16.53 31.03 9.55
CA GLU A 78 15.15 31.02 9.05
C GLU A 78 15.01 30.05 7.89
N VAL A 79 13.79 29.57 7.69
CA VAL A 79 13.42 28.64 6.62
C VAL A 79 12.07 29.04 6.03
N PRO A 80 11.87 28.87 4.71
CA PRO A 80 10.58 29.15 4.09
C PRO A 80 9.56 28.11 4.52
N THR A 81 8.36 28.58 4.86
CA THR A 81 7.27 27.76 5.36
C THR A 81 5.93 28.13 4.71
N LEU A 82 5.05 27.14 4.60
CA LEU A 82 3.63 27.30 4.34
C LEU A 82 2.89 26.97 5.63
N ILE A 83 2.06 27.88 6.10
CA ILE A 83 1.34 27.75 7.35
C ILE A 83 -0.06 27.23 7.03
N ILE A 84 -0.46 26.14 7.68
CA ILE A 84 -1.81 25.62 7.64
C ILE A 84 -2.54 26.06 8.92
N GLU A 85 -3.60 26.83 8.73
CA GLU A 85 -4.49 27.34 9.77
C GLU A 85 -5.85 26.62 9.72
N ASP A 86 -6.60 26.71 10.81
CA ASP A 86 -7.91 26.07 10.98
C ASP A 86 -7.89 24.58 10.66
N VAL A 87 -6.95 23.86 11.27
CA VAL A 87 -6.80 22.40 11.16
C VAL A 87 -6.77 21.79 12.55
N THR A 88 -7.68 20.84 12.77
CA THR A 88 -7.74 20.07 14.00
C THR A 88 -6.59 19.06 14.08
N GLU A 89 -6.22 18.62 15.28
CA GLU A 89 -5.20 17.58 15.46
C GLU A 89 -5.52 16.30 14.67
N LYS A 90 -6.81 15.96 14.57
CA LYS A 90 -7.29 14.78 13.83
C LYS A 90 -7.04 14.92 12.33
N GLU A 91 -7.38 16.07 11.74
CA GLU A 91 -7.13 16.40 10.34
C GLU A 91 -5.62 16.51 10.06
N LEU A 92 -4.84 17.06 11.00
CA LEU A 92 -3.39 17.12 10.89
C LEU A 92 -2.79 15.71 10.79
N GLN A 93 -3.21 14.81 11.69
CA GLN A 93 -2.79 13.42 11.69
C GLN A 93 -3.19 12.73 10.37
N GLU A 94 -4.34 13.08 9.82
CA GLU A 94 -4.84 12.55 8.56
C GLU A 94 -3.97 12.97 7.37
N ILE A 95 -3.69 14.27 7.25
CA ILE A 95 -2.82 14.85 6.23
C ILE A 95 -1.44 14.19 6.29
N VAL A 96 -0.88 14.06 7.51
CA VAL A 96 0.41 13.39 7.73
C VAL A 96 0.33 11.94 7.24
N LEU A 97 -0.70 11.18 7.59
CA LEU A 97 -0.85 9.78 7.17
C LEU A 97 -1.05 9.61 5.66
N LEU A 98 -1.88 10.44 5.03
CA LEU A 98 -2.09 10.44 3.58
C LEU A 98 -0.78 10.69 2.85
N ARG A 99 -0.07 11.75 3.23
CA ARG A 99 1.20 12.12 2.63
C ARG A 99 2.27 11.03 2.81
N ASN A 100 2.33 10.42 3.99
CA ASN A 100 3.24 9.29 4.23
C ASN A 100 2.97 8.15 3.24
N THR A 101 1.70 7.82 2.98
CA THR A 101 1.32 6.75 2.05
C THR A 101 1.87 6.95 0.63
N LEU A 102 1.99 8.22 0.19
CA LEU A 102 2.49 8.60 -1.13
C LEU A 102 4.01 8.51 -1.28
N GLN A 103 4.75 8.29 -0.19
CA GLN A 103 6.21 8.24 -0.27
C GLN A 103 6.69 7.06 -1.11
N SER A 104 7.45 7.35 -2.17
CA SER A 104 7.96 6.38 -3.14
C SER A 104 8.86 5.31 -2.52
N SER A 105 9.55 5.65 -1.44
CA SER A 105 10.48 4.76 -0.76
C SER A 105 9.85 3.75 0.19
N LEU A 106 8.54 3.80 0.42
CA LEU A 106 7.85 2.84 1.28
C LEU A 106 7.72 1.49 0.60
N SER A 107 7.97 0.44 1.37
CA SER A 107 7.66 -0.92 0.96
C SER A 107 6.15 -1.11 0.77
N PRO A 108 5.71 -2.07 -0.08
CA PRO A 108 4.30 -2.40 -0.23
C PRO A 108 3.58 -2.66 1.09
N ILE A 109 4.26 -3.33 2.02
CA ILE A 109 3.72 -3.66 3.35
C ILE A 109 3.52 -2.39 4.18
N GLU A 110 4.47 -1.45 4.15
CA GLU A 110 4.30 -0.17 4.85
C GLU A 110 3.14 0.63 4.26
N LYS A 111 3.02 0.71 2.93
CA LYS A 111 1.87 1.36 2.28
C LYS A 111 0.54 0.72 2.67
N ALA A 112 0.46 -0.61 2.68
CA ALA A 112 -0.72 -1.35 3.13
C ALA A 112 -1.09 -1.04 4.59
N LEU A 113 -0.11 -0.91 5.48
CA LEU A 113 -0.32 -0.53 6.88
C LEU A 113 -0.88 0.89 7.02
N TYR A 114 -0.36 1.86 6.25
CA TYR A 114 -0.91 3.22 6.25
C TYR A 114 -2.34 3.25 5.70
N ILE A 115 -2.62 2.55 4.60
CA ILE A 115 -3.98 2.43 4.05
C ILE A 115 -4.91 1.80 5.09
N LYS A 116 -4.50 0.71 5.74
CA LYS A 116 -5.31 0.07 6.80
C LYS A 116 -5.61 1.05 7.93
N LYS A 117 -4.62 1.83 8.37
CA LYS A 117 -4.79 2.85 9.41
C LYS A 117 -5.74 3.98 8.97
N LEU A 118 -5.59 4.48 7.74
CA LEU A 118 -6.49 5.49 7.18
C LEU A 118 -7.94 5.00 7.18
N LYS A 119 -8.17 3.75 6.75
CA LYS A 119 -9.50 3.13 6.75
C LYS A 119 -10.06 2.94 8.16
N SER A 120 -9.24 2.49 9.12
CA SER A 120 -9.72 2.20 10.48
C SER A 120 -9.94 3.45 11.33
N THR A 121 -9.15 4.50 11.13
CA THR A 121 -9.18 5.71 11.96
C THR A 121 -10.14 6.76 11.39
N TYR A 122 -10.26 6.84 10.06
CA TYR A 122 -11.06 7.88 9.37
C TYR A 122 -12.22 7.29 8.56
N ASN A 123 -12.49 5.99 8.66
CA ASN A 123 -13.58 5.28 7.96
C ASN A 123 -13.59 5.43 6.44
N TYR A 124 -12.41 5.68 5.85
CA TYR A 124 -12.31 5.81 4.40
C TYR A 124 -12.72 4.55 3.63
N ARG A 125 -13.55 4.75 2.62
CA ARG A 125 -13.87 3.74 1.60
C ARG A 125 -12.75 3.70 0.56
N ASN A 126 -12.63 2.58 -0.16
CA ASN A 126 -11.59 2.46 -1.19
C ASN A 126 -11.73 3.53 -2.28
N VAL A 127 -12.96 3.94 -2.60
CA VAL A 127 -13.26 4.96 -3.62
C VAL A 127 -12.81 6.37 -3.19
N GLU A 128 -12.88 6.69 -1.90
CA GLU A 128 -12.40 7.99 -1.41
C GLU A 128 -10.87 8.05 -1.45
N LEU A 129 -10.21 6.96 -1.01
CA LEU A 129 -8.75 6.85 -1.07
C LEU A 129 -8.21 6.86 -2.50
N THR A 130 -8.94 6.36 -3.50
CA THR A 130 -8.49 6.45 -4.90
C THR A 130 -8.39 7.89 -5.36
N SER A 131 -9.39 8.72 -5.03
CA SER A 131 -9.41 10.13 -5.40
C SER A 131 -8.34 10.92 -4.65
N LEU A 132 -8.17 10.66 -3.35
CA LEU A 132 -7.17 11.34 -2.51
C LEU A 132 -5.72 11.00 -2.88
N LEU A 133 -5.46 9.74 -3.25
CA LEU A 133 -4.10 9.28 -3.56
C LEU A 133 -3.76 9.33 -5.06
N GLY A 134 -4.74 9.59 -5.93
CA GLY A 134 -4.55 9.56 -7.38
C GLY A 134 -4.21 8.18 -7.94
N VAL A 135 -4.76 7.11 -7.35
CA VAL A 135 -4.47 5.72 -7.72
C VAL A 135 -5.74 4.94 -8.08
N GLN A 136 -5.59 3.85 -8.82
CA GLN A 136 -6.71 2.97 -9.16
C GLN A 136 -7.23 2.18 -7.94
N LYS A 137 -8.53 1.86 -7.94
CA LYS A 137 -9.19 1.06 -6.88
C LYS A 137 -8.58 -0.34 -6.75
N SER A 138 -8.14 -0.91 -7.86
CA SER A 138 -7.43 -2.19 -7.93
C SER A 138 -6.17 -2.16 -7.06
N TYR A 139 -5.36 -1.09 -7.15
CA TYR A 139 -4.11 -0.95 -6.41
C TYR A 139 -4.32 -0.93 -4.89
N ILE A 140 -5.34 -0.21 -4.40
CA ILE A 140 -5.68 -0.17 -2.98
C ILE A 140 -6.12 -1.56 -2.50
N THR A 141 -6.96 -2.22 -3.29
CA THR A 141 -7.41 -3.59 -2.98
C THR A 141 -6.23 -4.55 -2.91
N GLU A 142 -5.31 -4.50 -3.88
CA GLU A 142 -4.10 -5.34 -3.91
C GLU A 142 -3.18 -5.12 -2.70
N LEU A 143 -3.01 -3.87 -2.25
CA LEU A 143 -2.27 -3.56 -1.03
C LEU A 143 -2.94 -4.14 0.21
N LEU A 144 -4.28 -4.14 0.28
CA LEU A 144 -5.00 -4.70 1.43
C LEU A 144 -4.98 -6.23 1.46
N LEU A 145 -4.95 -6.89 0.30
CA LEU A 145 -4.86 -8.35 0.22
C LEU A 145 -3.60 -8.92 0.88
N ILE A 146 -2.56 -8.11 1.06
CA ILE A 146 -1.34 -8.50 1.79
C ILE A 146 -1.66 -9.01 3.20
N PHE A 147 -2.71 -8.48 3.84
CA PHE A 147 -3.11 -8.90 5.18
C PHE A 147 -3.62 -10.35 5.24
N ASN A 148 -4.03 -10.93 4.10
CA ASN A 148 -4.44 -12.34 4.03
C ASN A 148 -3.28 -13.30 4.30
N LEU A 149 -2.03 -12.84 4.18
CA LEU A 149 -0.85 -13.65 4.48
C LEU A 149 -0.71 -13.92 6.00
N GLY A 150 -1.35 -13.14 6.85
CA GLY A 150 -1.20 -13.22 8.30
C GLY A 150 0.04 -12.50 8.82
N GLU A 151 0.11 -12.34 10.15
CA GLU A 151 1.09 -11.44 10.78
C GLU A 151 2.55 -11.92 10.60
N TRP A 152 2.80 -13.23 10.77
CA TRP A 152 4.15 -13.77 10.70
C TRP A 152 4.78 -13.58 9.31
N PRO A 153 4.12 -13.95 8.19
CA PRO A 153 4.67 -13.69 6.86
C PRO A 153 4.90 -12.21 6.58
N ILE A 154 3.98 -11.34 6.98
CA ILE A 154 4.10 -9.90 6.77
C ILE A 154 5.32 -9.35 7.53
N LYS A 155 5.51 -9.76 8.79
CA LYS A 155 6.67 -9.32 9.60
C LYS A 155 8.00 -9.74 8.96
N LYS A 156 8.07 -10.95 8.42
CA LYS A 156 9.26 -11.47 7.72
C LYS A 156 9.50 -10.77 6.39
N LEU A 157 8.47 -10.65 5.56
CA LEU A 157 8.57 -9.99 4.25
C LEU A 157 8.87 -8.49 4.34
N LYS A 158 8.48 -7.82 5.43
CA LYS A 158 8.80 -6.40 5.67
C LYS A 158 10.30 -6.15 5.72
N GLN A 159 11.10 -7.12 6.14
CA GLN A 159 12.54 -7.01 6.24
C GLN A 159 13.24 -7.29 4.90
N ARG A 160 12.52 -7.86 3.93
CA ARG A 160 13.06 -8.28 2.64
C ARG A 160 13.07 -7.11 1.65
N GLN A 161 14.25 -6.75 1.15
CA GLN A 161 14.36 -5.85 0.01
C GLN A 161 13.85 -6.50 -1.28
N GLY A 162 13.19 -5.73 -2.14
CA GLY A 162 12.67 -6.21 -3.42
C GLY A 162 11.32 -6.95 -3.33
N PHE A 163 10.71 -7.05 -2.14
CA PHE A 163 9.31 -7.47 -2.04
C PHE A 163 8.40 -6.38 -2.60
N THR A 164 7.61 -6.71 -3.62
CA THR A 164 6.74 -5.77 -4.35
C THR A 164 5.26 -6.10 -4.19
N VAL A 165 4.37 -5.16 -4.53
CA VAL A 165 2.91 -5.37 -4.54
C VAL A 165 2.55 -6.60 -5.39
N ALA A 166 3.26 -6.82 -6.50
CA ALA A 166 3.04 -7.98 -7.36
C ALA A 166 3.33 -9.32 -6.68
N HIS A 167 4.37 -9.41 -5.84
CA HIS A 167 4.63 -10.63 -5.06
C HIS A 167 3.47 -10.88 -4.10
N ALA A 168 3.07 -9.84 -3.38
CA ALA A 168 2.04 -9.93 -2.37
C ALA A 168 0.70 -10.32 -2.99
N ARG A 169 0.34 -9.74 -4.13
CA ARG A 169 -0.85 -10.07 -4.93
C ARG A 169 -0.88 -11.54 -5.37
N ILE A 170 0.24 -12.09 -5.79
CA ILE A 170 0.32 -13.50 -6.22
C ILE A 170 0.06 -14.40 -5.02
N LEU A 171 0.78 -14.17 -3.92
CA LEU A 171 0.66 -14.99 -2.70
C LEU A 171 -0.75 -14.90 -2.10
N SER A 172 -1.33 -13.69 -2.01
CA SER A 172 -2.63 -13.46 -1.40
C SER A 172 -3.81 -14.04 -2.19
N ARG A 173 -3.59 -14.46 -3.45
CA ARG A 173 -4.60 -15.09 -4.30
C ARG A 173 -4.51 -16.63 -4.30
N CYS A 174 -3.47 -17.20 -3.70
CA CYS A 174 -3.29 -18.65 -3.61
C CYS A 174 -4.08 -19.21 -2.41
N VAL A 175 -5.41 -19.35 -2.54
CA VAL A 175 -6.30 -19.72 -1.42
C VAL A 175 -5.85 -21.01 -0.72
N GLU A 176 -5.50 -22.04 -1.47
CA GLU A 176 -5.01 -23.32 -0.92
C GLU A 176 -3.73 -23.16 -0.11
N LEU A 177 -2.81 -22.30 -0.57
CA LEU A 177 -1.57 -22.01 0.15
C LEU A 177 -1.84 -21.24 1.45
N LEU A 178 -2.83 -20.35 1.47
CA LEU A 178 -3.20 -19.60 2.67
C LEU A 178 -3.84 -20.48 3.74
N GLN A 179 -4.49 -21.58 3.35
CA GLN A 179 -5.05 -22.58 4.27
C GLN A 179 -3.94 -23.42 4.94
N ASP A 180 -2.84 -23.71 4.23
CA ASP A 180 -1.70 -24.45 4.77
C ASP A 180 -0.59 -23.51 5.29
N GLN A 181 -0.72 -23.11 6.56
CA GLN A 181 0.22 -22.21 7.23
C GLN A 181 1.66 -22.76 7.29
N LYS A 182 1.86 -24.09 7.34
CA LYS A 182 3.20 -24.68 7.37
C LYS A 182 3.90 -24.50 6.03
N LYS A 183 3.19 -24.80 4.93
CA LYS A 183 3.73 -24.59 3.58
C LYS A 183 3.91 -23.12 3.25
N LEU A 184 2.97 -22.26 3.64
CA LEU A 184 3.10 -20.81 3.49
C LEU A 184 4.39 -20.31 4.13
N LYS A 185 4.65 -20.67 5.39
CA LYS A 185 5.90 -20.29 6.08
C LYS A 185 7.14 -20.77 5.33
N LYS A 186 7.15 -22.01 4.85
CA LYS A 186 8.27 -22.57 4.07
C LYS A 186 8.52 -21.80 2.77
N ILE A 187 7.46 -21.47 2.03
CA ILE A 187 7.57 -20.68 0.78
C ILE A 187 8.07 -19.26 1.09
N ILE A 188 7.53 -18.61 2.12
CA ILE A 188 7.96 -17.26 2.52
C ILE A 188 9.44 -17.25 2.90
N GLN A 189 9.91 -18.27 3.62
CA GLN A 189 11.31 -18.40 3.99
C GLN A 189 12.20 -18.53 2.73
N ARG A 190 11.83 -19.40 1.78
CA ARG A 190 12.53 -19.52 0.49
C ARG A 190 12.53 -18.22 -0.32
N ILE A 191 11.40 -17.50 -0.38
CA ILE A 191 11.31 -16.19 -1.04
C ILE A 191 12.34 -15.20 -0.48
N ILE A 192 12.57 -15.24 0.83
CA ILE A 192 13.51 -14.35 1.53
C ILE A 192 14.94 -14.79 1.26
N ASP A 193 15.26 -16.07 1.50
CA ASP A 193 16.63 -16.59 1.45
C ASP A 193 17.16 -16.62 0.01
N GLU A 194 16.35 -17.09 -0.93
CA GLU A 194 16.69 -17.22 -2.34
C GLU A 194 16.36 -15.93 -3.14
N LYS A 195 15.84 -14.89 -2.47
CA LYS A 195 15.48 -13.59 -3.08
C LYS A 195 14.65 -13.70 -4.36
N TRP A 196 13.61 -14.53 -4.36
CA TRP A 196 12.80 -14.82 -5.55
C TRP A 196 12.31 -13.58 -6.30
N SER A 197 12.51 -13.59 -7.63
CA SER A 197 11.84 -12.64 -8.52
C SER A 197 10.35 -12.98 -8.67
N ILE A 198 9.56 -12.08 -9.25
CA ILE A 198 8.15 -12.34 -9.57
C ILE A 198 8.02 -13.56 -10.49
N GLN A 199 8.93 -13.70 -11.45
CA GLN A 199 8.92 -14.81 -12.41
C GLN A 199 9.24 -16.14 -11.73
N HIS A 200 10.23 -16.14 -10.85
CA HIS A 200 10.59 -17.35 -10.10
C HIS A 200 9.49 -17.76 -9.11
N LEU A 201 8.88 -16.78 -8.41
CA LEU A 201 7.71 -17.03 -7.56
C LEU A 201 6.57 -17.69 -8.34
N ARG A 202 6.25 -17.18 -9.53
CA ARG A 202 5.21 -17.77 -10.39
C ARG A 202 5.57 -19.19 -10.81
N TYR A 203 6.82 -19.42 -11.21
CA TYR A 203 7.31 -20.74 -11.61
C TYR A 203 7.18 -21.76 -10.48
N GLU A 204 7.68 -21.44 -9.27
CA GLU A 204 7.61 -22.34 -8.12
C GLU A 204 6.15 -22.62 -7.70
N LEU A 205 5.29 -21.60 -7.69
CA LEU A 205 3.88 -21.80 -7.34
C LEU A 205 3.12 -22.61 -8.39
N ARG A 206 3.44 -22.49 -9.69
CA ARG A 206 2.89 -23.36 -10.75
C ARG A 206 3.35 -24.80 -10.58
N LYS A 207 4.66 -25.00 -10.34
CA LYS A 207 5.25 -26.32 -10.08
C LYS A 207 4.57 -27.01 -8.89
N LEU A 208 4.21 -26.25 -7.86
CA LEU A 208 3.50 -26.71 -6.68
C LEU A 208 1.97 -26.75 -6.84
N ARG A 209 1.44 -26.45 -8.03
CA ARG A 209 -0.01 -26.40 -8.37
C ARG A 209 -0.84 -25.38 -7.59
N TYR A 210 -0.20 -24.38 -6.97
CA TYR A 210 -0.87 -23.26 -6.29
C TYR A 210 -1.28 -22.12 -7.24
N LEU A 211 -0.68 -22.06 -8.43
CA LEU A 211 -1.10 -21.19 -9.50
C LEU A 211 -1.51 -22.04 -10.70
N GLY A 212 -2.74 -21.85 -11.17
CA GLY A 212 -3.16 -22.40 -12.46
C GLY A 212 -2.48 -21.69 -13.63
N ASP A 213 -2.40 -22.37 -14.77
CA ASP A 213 -1.96 -21.78 -16.03
C ASP A 213 -3.02 -20.84 -16.58
N GLY A 214 -3.14 -19.65 -16.00
CA GLY A 214 -3.83 -18.50 -16.61
C GLY A 214 -5.34 -18.60 -16.86
N ASN A 215 -5.96 -19.75 -16.66
CA ASN A 215 -7.38 -19.99 -16.93
C ASN A 215 -8.16 -20.19 -15.62
N LEU A 216 -9.39 -19.66 -15.59
CA LEU A 216 -10.37 -19.95 -14.55
C LEU A 216 -10.83 -21.39 -14.75
N TYR A 217 -10.20 -22.34 -14.06
CA TYR A 217 -10.67 -23.72 -14.03
C TYR A 217 -11.83 -23.81 -13.05
N ILE A 218 -13.06 -23.74 -13.57
CA ILE A 218 -14.23 -24.23 -12.85
C ILE A 218 -14.12 -25.75 -12.89
N ASN A 219 -14.12 -26.41 -11.74
CA ASN A 219 -14.21 -27.86 -11.69
C ASN A 219 -15.59 -28.26 -12.23
N VAL A 220 -15.62 -28.64 -13.50
CA VAL A 220 -16.84 -29.02 -14.21
C VAL A 220 -17.16 -30.50 -14.07
N ASP A 221 -16.31 -31.33 -13.44
CA ASP A 221 -16.58 -32.76 -13.32
C ASP A 221 -17.85 -33.04 -12.48
N GLY A 222 -18.12 -32.18 -11.48
CA GLY A 222 -19.38 -32.20 -10.72
C GLY A 222 -20.58 -31.62 -11.48
N LEU A 223 -20.35 -30.68 -12.40
CA LEU A 223 -21.36 -30.05 -13.26
C LEU A 223 -21.73 -30.93 -14.48
N PHE A 224 -20.83 -31.82 -14.89
CA PHE A 224 -21.00 -32.72 -16.04
C PHE A 224 -21.96 -33.86 -15.74
N ASN A 225 -21.99 -34.35 -14.50
CA ASN A 225 -22.87 -35.46 -14.12
C ASN A 225 -24.34 -35.04 -13.97
N SER A 226 -24.60 -33.75 -13.77
CA SER A 226 -25.91 -33.15 -13.56
C SER A 226 -26.49 -32.51 -14.82
N MET A 227 -25.65 -32.02 -15.75
CA MET A 227 -26.11 -31.47 -17.02
C MET A 227 -26.19 -32.55 -18.11
N ASN A 228 -27.34 -33.20 -18.21
CA ASN A 228 -27.74 -34.00 -19.38
C ASN A 228 -27.98 -33.08 -20.61
N SER A 229 -26.92 -32.46 -21.15
CA SER A 229 -27.03 -31.73 -22.42
C SER A 229 -25.88 -32.04 -23.36
N THR A 230 -26.26 -32.26 -24.62
CA THR A 230 -25.48 -32.74 -25.75
C THR A 230 -24.36 -31.76 -26.08
N LEU A 231 -23.10 -32.21 -26.01
CA LEU A 231 -21.94 -31.41 -26.41
C LEU A 231 -21.19 -32.06 -27.57
N ASN A 232 -21.05 -31.29 -28.65
CA ASN A 232 -20.23 -31.62 -29.80
C ASN A 232 -18.74 -31.64 -29.39
N GLN A 233 -18.12 -32.81 -29.55
CA GLN A 233 -16.70 -33.00 -29.32
C GLN A 233 -15.89 -32.41 -30.49
N LYS A 234 -14.83 -31.65 -30.20
CA LYS A 234 -13.72 -31.47 -31.15
C LYS A 234 -12.50 -32.23 -30.62
N PRO A 235 -11.85 -33.09 -31.44
CA PRO A 235 -10.78 -33.95 -30.96
C PRO A 235 -9.48 -33.17 -30.85
N GLY A 236 -9.01 -32.95 -29.61
CA GLY A 236 -7.73 -32.30 -29.34
C GLY A 236 -7.39 -32.27 -27.85
N ARG A 237 -6.58 -33.24 -27.40
CA ARG A 237 -5.87 -33.38 -26.12
C ARG A 237 -6.35 -32.51 -24.92
N PHE A 238 -7.03 -33.19 -24.00
CA PHE A 238 -7.13 -32.94 -22.54
C PHE A 238 -7.72 -31.62 -21.99
N THR A 239 -8.20 -30.69 -22.81
CA THR A 239 -8.99 -29.55 -22.32
C THR A 239 -10.41 -29.58 -22.85
N ARG A 240 -11.37 -29.94 -21.99
CA ARG A 240 -12.80 -29.72 -22.26
C ARG A 240 -13.10 -28.24 -21.97
N ILE A 241 -13.39 -27.47 -23.01
CA ILE A 241 -13.81 -26.08 -22.88
C ILE A 241 -15.34 -26.10 -22.82
N LEU A 242 -15.91 -25.61 -21.71
CA LEU A 242 -17.35 -25.38 -21.60
C LEU A 242 -17.60 -23.90 -21.97
N GLU A 243 -18.19 -23.68 -23.14
CA GLU A 243 -18.62 -22.36 -23.57
C GLU A 243 -20.07 -22.14 -23.11
N VAL A 244 -20.27 -21.20 -22.19
CA VAL A 244 -21.59 -20.88 -21.64
C VAL A 244 -21.98 -19.48 -22.09
N HIS A 245 -23.03 -19.40 -22.89
CA HIS A 245 -23.62 -18.11 -23.28
C HIS A 245 -24.55 -17.63 -22.17
N PHE A 246 -24.32 -16.40 -21.72
CA PHE A 246 -25.12 -15.73 -20.70
C PHE A 246 -25.27 -14.25 -21.03
N ASP A 247 -26.42 -13.69 -20.67
CA ASP A 247 -26.72 -12.29 -20.97
C ASP A 247 -26.17 -11.35 -19.88
N ASN A 248 -26.06 -11.84 -18.64
CA ASN A 248 -25.47 -11.11 -17.51
C ASN A 248 -24.96 -12.04 -16.39
N LEU A 249 -24.23 -11.50 -15.41
CA LEU A 249 -23.61 -12.27 -14.32
C LEU A 249 -24.64 -12.99 -13.42
N TRP A 250 -25.87 -12.48 -13.35
CA TRP A 250 -26.94 -13.12 -12.59
C TRP A 250 -27.47 -14.35 -13.32
N ASP A 251 -27.67 -14.26 -14.64
CA ASP A 251 -28.04 -15.38 -15.52
C ASP A 251 -26.97 -16.50 -15.48
N LEU A 252 -25.68 -16.15 -15.56
CA LEU A 252 -24.60 -17.11 -15.40
C LEU A 252 -24.66 -17.82 -14.03
N ARG A 253 -24.91 -17.08 -12.94
CA ARG A 253 -25.01 -17.65 -11.60
C ARG A 253 -26.19 -18.59 -11.46
N GLN A 254 -27.35 -18.26 -12.04
CA GLN A 254 -28.53 -19.14 -12.03
C GLN A 254 -28.28 -20.41 -12.85
N LYS A 255 -27.68 -20.29 -14.04
CA LYS A 255 -27.31 -21.44 -14.88
C LYS A 255 -26.34 -22.38 -14.15
N LEU A 256 -25.33 -21.86 -13.46
CA LEU A 256 -24.39 -22.66 -12.66
C LEU A 256 -25.05 -23.30 -11.41
N MET A 257 -25.98 -22.62 -10.75
CA MET A 257 -26.69 -23.15 -9.58
C MET A 257 -27.69 -24.26 -9.96
N ASN A 258 -28.40 -24.11 -11.08
CA ASN A 258 -29.32 -25.13 -11.58
C ASN A 258 -28.58 -26.36 -12.09
N ALA A 259 -27.39 -26.16 -12.66
CA ALA A 259 -26.51 -27.22 -13.09
C ALA A 259 -25.86 -27.99 -11.93
N SER A 260 -26.00 -27.58 -10.68
CA SER A 260 -25.44 -28.27 -9.50
C SER A 260 -26.44 -29.20 -8.79
N LYS A 261 -27.68 -29.30 -9.28
CA LYS A 261 -28.71 -30.23 -8.79
C LYS A 261 -28.83 -31.44 -9.72
#